data_AF-A0A0G3XD60-F1
#
_entry.id   AF-A0A0G3XD60-F1
#
_cell.length_a   1.000
_cell.length_b   1.000
_cell.length_c   1.000
_cell.angle_alpha   90.00
_cell.angle_beta   90.00
_cell.angle_gamma   90.00
#
_symmetry.space_group_name_H-M   'P 1'
#
loop_
_entity.id
_entity.type
_entity.pdbx_description
1 polymer ?
#
loop_
_entity_poly.entity_id
_entity_poly.type
_entity_poly.pdbx_seq_one_letter_code
_entity_poly.pdbx_strand_id
1 'polypeptide(L)' 'MPDYKGFVWLSWKPVPALTILLSLEFASDRPTVDAATASGDTPIYYDLDGHISAALRVDYAINERVSLGIGARQVLIGSR' A
#
# COMPACT_ATOMS: atom_id res chain seq x y z
N MET A 1 -6.67 14.86 -7.76
CA MET A 1 -6.71 14.10 -6.48
C MET A 1 -7.20 12.70 -6.81
N PRO A 2 -6.82 11.63 -6.08
CA PRO A 2 -7.34 10.29 -6.38
C PRO A 2 -8.83 10.27 -6.02
N ASP A 3 -9.66 9.72 -6.89
CA ASP A 3 -11.10 9.61 -6.66
C ASP A 3 -11.44 8.71 -5.46
N TYR A 4 -10.59 7.71 -5.19
CA TYR A 4 -10.76 6.78 -4.07
C TYR A 4 -9.42 6.47 -3.41
N LYS A 5 -9.32 6.64 -2.09
CA LYS A 5 -8.20 6.19 -1.28
C LYS A 5 -8.73 5.50 -0.03
N GLY A 6 -8.18 4.34 0.30
CA GLY A 6 -8.55 3.60 1.50
C GLY A 6 -7.40 2.78 2.06
N PHE A 7 -7.55 2.40 3.33
CA PHE A 7 -6.68 1.43 3.98
C PHE A 7 -7.51 0.47 4.81
N VAL A 8 -7.08 -0.78 4.88
CA VAL A 8 -7.63 -1.80 5.74
C VAL A 8 -6.49 -2.55 6.42
N TRP A 9 -6.71 -2.97 7.66
CA TRP A 9 -5.78 -3.83 8.36
C TRP A 9 -6.53 -4.88 9.16
N LEU A 10 -5.89 -6.03 9.34
CA LEU A 10 -6.38 -7.16 10.11
C LEU A 10 -5.28 -7.59 11.06
N SER A 11 -5.62 -7.72 12.35
CA SER A 11 -4.75 -8.33 13.35
C SER A 11 -5.42 -9.58 13.89
N TRP A 12 -4.68 -10.67 13.86
CA TRP A 12 -5.16 -11.97 14.29
C TRP A 12 -4.13 -12.66 15.17
N LYS A 13 -4.61 -13.22 16.29
CA LYS A 13 -3.83 -14.03 17.21
C LYS A 13 -4.40 -15.45 17.26
N PRO A 14 -3.97 -16.36 16.37
CA PRO A 14 -4.43 -17.75 16.40
C PRO A 14 -4.05 -18.46 17.70
N VAL A 15 -2.92 -18.07 18.29
CA VAL A 15 -2.45 -18.52 19.61
C VAL A 15 -1.84 -17.32 20.35
N PRO A 16 -1.77 -17.33 21.70
CA PRO A 16 -1.28 -16.17 22.47
C PRO A 16 0.12 -15.69 22.07
N ALA A 17 0.99 -16.61 21.65
CA ALA A 17 2.38 -16.32 21.27
C ALA A 17 2.54 -15.85 19.82
N LEU A 18 1.51 -15.89 18.97
CA LEU A 18 1.62 -15.58 17.54
C LEU A 18 0.65 -14.45 17.16
N THR A 19 1.18 -13.38 16.57
CA THR A 19 0.39 -12.28 16.01
C THR A 19 0.65 -12.19 14.52
N ILE A 20 -0.42 -12.16 13.74
CA ILE A 20 -0.39 -11.97 12.29
C ILE A 20 -1.06 -10.62 12.01
N LEU A 21 -0.35 -9.74 11.32
CA LEU A 21 -0.84 -8.43 10.92
C LEU A 21 -0.81 -8.32 9.40
N LEU A 22 -1.97 -8.13 8.79
CA LEU A 22 -2.12 -7.85 7.37
C LEU A 22 -2.57 -6.40 7.21
N SER A 23 -1.98 -5.68 6.25
CA SER A 23 -2.46 -4.36 5.86
C SER A 23 -2.51 -4.22 4.34
N LEU A 24 -3.50 -3.48 3.86
CA LEU A 24 -3.70 -3.19 2.46
C LEU A 24 -4.12 -1.73 2.31
N GLU A 25 -3.36 -0.98 1.55
CA GLU A 25 -3.66 0.41 1.16
C GLU A 25 -3.92 0.43 -0.33
N PHE A 26 -4.94 1.16 -0.77
CA PHE A 26 -5.23 1.33 -2.19
C PHE A 26 -5.52 2.79 -2.49
N ALA A 27 -5.08 3.24 -3.66
CA ALA A 27 -5.43 4.54 -4.22
C ALA A 27 -5.73 4.39 -5.71
N SER A 28 -6.84 4.99 -6.14
CA SER A 28 -7.20 5.07 -7.55
C SER A 28 -6.29 6.01 -8.33
N ASP A 29 -6.45 5.95 -9.65
CA ASP A 29 -5.79 6.82 -10.61
C ASP A 29 -5.87 8.28 -10.17
N ARG A 30 -4.77 8.99 -10.38
CA ARG A 30 -4.73 10.45 -10.23
C ARG A 30 -4.54 11.04 -11.61
N PRO A 31 -5.48 11.84 -12.13
CA PRO A 31 -5.18 12.68 -13.26
C PRO A 31 -4.10 13.65 -12.79
N THR A 32 -2.91 13.53 -13.37
CA THR A 32 -1.80 14.42 -13.09
C THR A 32 -1.52 15.15 -14.39
N VAL A 33 -1.78 16.46 -14.41
CA VAL A 33 -1.40 17.29 -15.55
C VAL A 33 0.12 17.46 -15.44
N ASP A 34 0.85 17.01 -16.45
CA ASP A 34 2.24 17.41 -16.57
C ASP A 34 2.23 18.93 -16.82
N ALA A 35 2.71 19.71 -15.86
CA ALA A 35 2.87 21.15 -16.04
C ALA A 35 4.00 21.49 -17.03
N ALA A 36 4.56 20.50 -17.74
CA ALA A 36 5.33 20.68 -18.96
C ALA A 36 4.45 21.08 -20.16
N THR A 37 3.65 22.14 -19.99
CA THR A 37 3.24 23.01 -21.10
C THR A 37 3.51 24.45 -20.69
N ALA A 38 4.75 24.73 -20.30
CA ALA A 38 5.30 26.08 -20.37
C ALA A 38 5.71 26.47 -21.81
N SER A 39 5.46 25.59 -22.80
CA SER A 39 5.95 25.74 -24.19
C SER A 39 4.86 25.76 -25.27
N GLY A 40 3.57 25.79 -24.92
CA GLY A 40 2.48 26.00 -25.89
C GLY A 40 1.98 24.76 -26.65
N ASP A 41 2.42 23.55 -26.29
CA ASP A 41 1.90 22.30 -26.83
C ASP A 41 0.59 21.85 -26.18
N THR A 42 -0.16 20.94 -26.81
CA THR A 42 -1.45 20.47 -26.27
C THR A 42 -1.22 19.68 -24.97
N PRO A 43 -1.95 19.97 -23.86
CA PRO A 43 -1.77 19.24 -22.60
C PRO A 43 -1.98 17.74 -22.79
N ILE A 44 -0.94 16.94 -22.53
CA ILE A 44 -1.06 15.48 -22.56
C ILE A 44 -1.52 15.04 -21.17
N TYR A 45 -2.74 14.52 -21.11
CA TYR A 45 -3.28 13.91 -19.90
C TYR A 45 -2.64 12.52 -19.73
N TYR A 46 -1.84 12.35 -18.67
CA TYR A 46 -1.40 11.04 -18.22
C TYR A 46 -2.13 10.69 -16.93
N ASP A 47 -2.83 9.56 -16.92
CA ASP A 47 -3.33 8.99 -15.68
C ASP A 47 -2.17 8.32 -14.95
N LEU A 48 -1.88 8.73 -13.72
CA LEU A 48 -1.00 7.96 -12.85
C LEU A 48 -1.81 6.74 -12.40
N ASP A 49 -1.47 5.57 -12.92
CA ASP A 49 -2.08 4.28 -12.58
C ASP A 49 -2.24 4.11 -11.07
N GLY A 50 -3.42 3.64 -10.67
CA GLY A 50 -3.75 3.30 -9.30
C GLY A 50 -2.79 2.26 -8.73
N HIS A 51 -2.57 2.33 -7.42
CA HIS A 51 -1.66 1.41 -6.73
C HIS A 51 -2.34 0.74 -5.54
N ILE A 52 -1.96 -0.51 -5.32
CA ILE A 52 -2.30 -1.29 -4.14
C ILE A 52 -0.99 -1.62 -3.44
N SER A 53 -0.86 -1.24 -2.18
CA SER A 53 0.25 -1.62 -1.30
C SER A 53 -0.27 -2.66 -0.31
N ALA A 54 0.27 -3.88 -0.35
CA ALA A 54 -0.03 -4.93 0.61
C ALA A 54 1.19 -5.16 1.52
N ALA A 55 0.96 -5.35 2.81
CA ALA A 55 1.98 -5.76 3.76
C ALA A 55 1.46 -6.88 4.66
N LEU A 56 2.34 -7.84 4.96
CA LEU A 56 2.09 -8.92 5.90
C LEU A 56 3.23 -8.94 6.91
N ARG A 57 2.89 -9.03 8.20
CA ARG A 57 3.83 -9.19 9.29
C ARG A 57 3.37 -10.33 10.19
N VAL A 58 4.33 -11.12 10.65
CA VAL A 58 4.12 -12.21 11.59
C VAL A 58 5.11 -12.01 12.73
N ASP A 59 4.60 -11.90 13.95
CA ASP A 59 5.38 -11.76 15.17
C ASP A 59 5.13 -12.97 16.08
N TYR A 60 6.21 -13.60 16.54
CA TYR A 60 6.18 -14.71 17.48
C TYR A 60 6.88 -14.32 18.78
N ALA A 61 6.19 -14.44 19.91
CA ALA A 61 6.76 -14.24 21.23
C ALA A 61 7.54 -15.50 21.65
N ILE A 62 8.86 -15.38 21.74
CA ILE A 62 9.73 -16.46 22.26
C ILE A 62 9.55 -16.58 23.78
N ASN A 63 9.39 -15.46 24.46
CA ASN A 63 9.02 -15.36 25.87
C ASN A 63 8.37 -13.99 26.14
N GLU A 64 8.07 -13.68 27.40
CA GLU A 64 7.43 -12.43 27.81
C GLU A 64 8.25 -11.15 27.50
N ARG A 65 9.54 -11.31 27.18
CA ARG A 65 10.49 -10.20 26.98
C ARG A 65 11.05 -10.13 25.56
N VAL A 66 10.93 -11.20 24.77
CA VAL A 66 11.57 -11.34 23.46
C VAL A 66 10.57 -11.85 22.44
N SER A 67 10.46 -11.13 21.33
CA SER A 67 9.71 -11.55 20.15
C SER A 67 10.59 -11.52 18.91
N LEU A 68 10.28 -12.41 17.97
CA LEU A 68 10.86 -12.45 16.64
C LEU A 68 9.77 -12.14 15.61
N GLY A 69 10.02 -11.15 14.76
CA GLY A 69 9.09 -10.74 13.72
C GLY A 69 9.70 -10.87 12.34
N ILE A 70 8.89 -11.32 11.38
CA ILE A 70 9.19 -11.24 9.95
C ILE A 70 8.06 -10.50 9.24
N GLY A 71 8.40 -9.76 8.20
CA GLY A 71 7.39 -9.06 7.41
C GLY A 71 7.84 -8.81 5.99
N ALA A 72 6.86 -8.74 5.09
CA ALA A 72 7.04 -8.42 3.69
C ALA A 72 6.04 -7.34 3.29
N ARG A 73 6.46 -6.46 2.37
CA ARG A 73 5.62 -5.43 1.78
C ARG A 73 5.86 -5.39 0.28
N GLN A 74 4.78 -5.27 -0.48
CA GLN A 74 4.83 -5.09 -1.91
C GLN A 74 3.88 -3.96 -2.34
N VAL A 75 4.26 -3.24 -3.38
CA VAL A 75 3.38 -2.32 -4.10
C VAL A 75 3.13 -2.90 -5.48
N LEU A 76 1.86 -3.00 -5.85
CA LEU A 76 1.40 -3.40 -7.17
C LEU A 76 0.80 -2.17 -7.85
N ILE A 77 1.29 -1.88 -9.05
CA ILE A 77 0.80 -0.80 -9.90
C ILE A 77 -0.12 -1.46 -10.93
N GLY A 78 -1.35 -0.97 -11.06
CA GLY A 78 -2.29 -1.49 -12.04
C GLY A 78 -2.08 -0.83 -13.40
N SER A 79 -1.37 -1.47 -14.33
CA SER A 79 -1.26 -0.97 -15.71
C SER A 79 -2.51 -1.32 -16.52
N ARG A 80 -3.12 -0.33 -17.17
CA ARG A 80 -4.19 -0.53 -18.15
C ARG A 80 -3.68 -0.99 -19.51
#